data_AF-A0A4Y3N974-F1
#
_entry.id   AF-A0A4Y3N974-F1
#
_cell.length_a   1.000
_cell.length_b   1.000
_cell.length_c   1.000
_cell.angle_alpha   90.00
_cell.angle_beta   90.00
_cell.angle_gamma   90.00
#
_symmetry.space_group_name_H-M   'P 1'
#
loop_
_entity.id
_entity.type
_entity.pdbx_description
1 polymer ?
#
loop_
_entity_poly.entity_id
_entity_poly.type
_entity_poly.pdbx_seq_one_letter_code
_entity_poly.pdbx_strand_id
1 'polypeptide(L)'
;MDWKFANDSGYSYTMSIGLWDTVTVPASGPVAHPGKSSFVLGGTCTYDPQRDAVIPGALVAKVTTESFTTTVSMKAIISSFGLDLEKYSGAGVAPAREDKRIQIAQSFKSGPSCQAFSSENSVGYGEAGGFGVKWADPQPPGTTMSHHFFIIVKNYRSPATPAGDQELLNAIGIRPISSGDTSDAASVFKEVGEPTQGKRSYRGLTLSGMVTNGP
;
A
#
# COMPACT_ATOMS: atom_id res chain seq x y z
N MET A 1 10.75 -7.48 -3.40
CA MET A 1 10.61 -7.07 -4.81
C MET A 1 10.88 -5.58 -4.86
N ASP A 2 11.64 -5.16 -5.88
CA ASP A 2 12.18 -3.81 -5.95
C ASP A 2 11.74 -3.12 -7.24
N TRP A 3 11.36 -1.86 -7.13
CA TRP A 3 10.96 -0.96 -8.21
C TRP A 3 11.92 0.21 -8.25
N LYS A 4 12.39 0.59 -9.44
CA LYS A 4 13.25 1.77 -9.60
C LYS A 4 12.40 2.96 -9.97
N PHE A 5 12.57 4.06 -9.25
CA PHE A 5 11.89 5.31 -9.52
C PHE A 5 12.90 6.40 -9.83
N ALA A 6 12.57 7.23 -10.81
CA ALA A 6 13.34 8.43 -11.15
C ALA A 6 12.43 9.59 -11.52
N ASN A 7 12.91 10.82 -11.37
CA ASN A 7 12.23 12.02 -11.83
C ASN A 7 13.05 12.76 -12.91
N ASP A 8 12.43 13.72 -13.58
CA ASP A 8 13.06 14.41 -14.72
C ASP A 8 14.17 15.37 -14.25
N SER A 9 14.25 15.67 -12.95
CA SER A 9 15.35 16.41 -12.31
C SER A 9 16.59 15.56 -12.00
N GLY A 10 16.61 14.27 -12.38
CA GLY A 10 17.77 13.38 -12.22
C GLY A 10 17.88 12.67 -10.86
N TYR A 11 16.83 12.72 -10.03
CA TYR A 11 16.78 12.00 -8.75
C TYR A 11 16.16 10.64 -8.90
N SER A 12 16.62 9.69 -8.08
CA SER A 12 16.21 8.30 -8.14
C SER A 12 16.29 7.60 -6.79
N TYR A 13 15.42 6.62 -6.62
CA TYR A 13 15.45 5.67 -5.51
C TYR A 13 14.97 4.30 -5.97
N THR A 14 15.39 3.27 -5.24
CA THR A 14 14.77 1.94 -5.30
C THR A 14 13.72 1.86 -4.20
N MET A 15 12.50 1.50 -4.56
CA MET A 15 11.41 1.23 -3.63
C MET A 15 11.17 -0.26 -3.51
N SER A 16 10.84 -0.72 -2.30
CA SER A 16 10.28 -2.04 -2.07
C SER A 16 9.06 -1.94 -1.16
N ILE A 17 8.18 -2.93 -1.29
CA ILE A 17 7.00 -3.10 -0.46
C ILE A 17 7.17 -4.42 0.27
N GLY A 18 7.06 -4.38 1.60
CA GLY A 18 7.00 -5.56 2.45
C GLY A 18 5.62 -5.68 3.07
N LEU A 19 5.07 -6.89 3.08
CA LEU A 19 3.89 -7.26 3.84
C LEU A 19 4.27 -8.37 4.81
N TRP A 20 3.74 -8.30 6.02
CA TRP A 20 3.80 -9.38 6.99
C TRP A 20 2.57 -10.26 6.87
N ASP A 21 2.58 -11.42 7.53
CA ASP A 21 1.38 -12.25 7.66
C ASP A 21 0.25 -11.50 8.38
N THR A 22 -0.98 -11.95 8.16
CA THR A 22 -2.15 -11.46 8.89
C THR A 22 -1.92 -11.63 10.39
N VAL A 23 -2.06 -10.55 11.15
CA VAL A 23 -1.95 -10.61 12.61
C VAL A 23 -3.30 -10.90 13.22
N THR A 24 -3.31 -11.79 14.23
CA THR A 24 -4.50 -11.98 15.06
C THR A 24 -4.68 -10.74 15.92
N VAL A 25 -5.82 -10.10 15.71
CA VAL A 25 -6.17 -8.89 16.43
C VAL A 25 -6.75 -9.27 17.79
N PRO A 26 -6.22 -8.78 18.92
CA PRO A 26 -6.75 -9.11 20.23
C PRO A 26 -8.17 -8.55 20.37
N ALA A 27 -9.03 -9.27 21.11
CA ALA A 27 -10.41 -8.86 21.36
C ALA A 27 -10.51 -7.47 22.02
N SER A 28 -9.48 -7.09 22.77
CA SER A 28 -9.31 -5.78 23.38
C SER A 28 -7.83 -5.40 23.39
N GLY A 29 -7.55 -4.11 23.20
CA GLY A 29 -6.18 -3.59 23.24
C GLY A 29 -5.55 -3.44 21.86
N PRO A 30 -4.41 -2.75 21.78
CA PRO A 30 -3.94 -2.20 20.51
C PRO A 30 -2.96 -3.16 19.82
N VAL A 31 -2.92 -3.16 18.47
CA VAL A 31 -2.01 -4.01 17.68
C VAL A 31 -0.75 -3.26 17.32
N ALA A 32 0.40 -3.68 17.86
CA ALA A 32 1.68 -3.04 17.57
C ALA A 32 2.24 -3.46 16.19
N HIS A 33 2.88 -2.54 15.48
CA HIS A 33 3.48 -2.84 14.19
C HIS A 33 4.80 -3.59 14.40
N PRO A 34 5.03 -4.76 13.78
CA PRO A 34 6.22 -5.58 14.02
C PRO A 34 7.52 -4.85 13.63
N GLY A 35 7.52 -4.07 12.55
CA GLY A 35 8.65 -3.23 12.13
C GLY A 35 8.78 -1.88 12.85
N LYS A 36 7.81 -1.49 13.70
CA LYS A 36 7.78 -0.18 14.38
C LYS A 36 6.88 -0.24 15.61
N SER A 37 7.40 -0.70 16.74
CA SER A 37 6.63 -0.89 17.98
C SER A 37 5.93 0.36 18.50
N SER A 38 6.43 1.56 18.17
CA SER A 38 5.80 2.84 18.51
C SER A 38 4.55 3.15 17.68
N PHE A 39 4.33 2.45 16.55
CA PHE A 39 3.10 2.54 15.78
C PHE A 39 2.15 1.43 16.22
N VAL A 40 1.02 1.85 16.80
CA VAL A 40 0.03 0.92 17.33
C VAL A 40 -1.34 1.21 16.72
N LEU A 41 -1.99 0.17 16.20
CA LEU A 41 -3.34 0.21 15.66
C LEU A 41 -4.33 0.08 16.83
N GLY A 42 -4.99 1.19 17.16
CA GLY A 42 -5.96 1.24 18.26
C GLY A 42 -6.68 2.58 18.40
N GLY A 43 -6.10 3.66 17.85
CA GLY A 43 -6.77 4.97 17.70
C GLY A 43 -6.87 5.47 16.26
N THR A 44 -6.24 4.78 15.30
CA THR A 44 -6.17 5.23 13.90
C THR A 44 -7.40 4.82 13.10
N CYS A 45 -7.72 3.53 13.08
CA CYS A 45 -8.89 2.96 12.39
C CYS A 45 -9.68 2.10 13.37
N THR A 46 -11.00 2.10 13.24
CA THR A 46 -11.86 1.11 13.89
C THR A 46 -11.59 -0.27 13.30
N TYR A 47 -11.65 -1.34 14.10
CA TYR A 47 -11.61 -2.72 13.61
C TYR A 47 -12.44 -3.65 14.49
N ASP A 48 -12.92 -4.73 13.90
CA ASP A 48 -13.58 -5.84 14.59
C ASP A 48 -12.64 -7.04 14.65
N PRO A 49 -12.09 -7.41 15.82
CA PRO A 49 -11.16 -8.53 15.95
C PRO A 49 -11.76 -9.90 15.60
N GLN A 50 -13.09 -10.01 15.56
CA GLN A 50 -13.79 -11.25 15.17
C GLN A 50 -13.94 -11.38 13.66
N ARG A 51 -13.98 -10.26 12.94
CA ARG A 51 -14.33 -10.21 11.50
C ARG A 51 -13.22 -9.71 10.60
N ASP A 52 -12.35 -8.86 11.10
CA ASP A 52 -11.35 -8.17 10.30
C ASP A 52 -9.99 -8.89 10.36
N ALA A 53 -9.23 -8.81 9.28
CA ALA A 53 -7.80 -9.09 9.29
C ALA A 53 -7.00 -7.80 9.30
N VAL A 54 -5.82 -7.86 9.91
CA VAL A 54 -4.83 -6.79 9.88
C VAL A 54 -3.55 -7.34 9.28
N ILE A 55 -3.00 -6.64 8.30
CA ILE A 55 -1.76 -7.00 7.61
C ILE A 55 -0.79 -5.83 7.80
N PRO A 56 0.26 -5.97 8.62
CA PRO A 56 1.30 -4.97 8.72
C PRO A 56 2.06 -4.86 7.40
N GLY A 57 2.55 -3.66 7.08
CA GLY A 57 3.27 -3.40 5.84
C GLY A 57 4.25 -2.24 5.95
N ALA A 58 5.21 -2.21 5.02
CA ALA A 58 6.21 -1.16 4.94
C ALA A 58 6.49 -0.78 3.49
N LEU A 59 6.55 0.53 3.23
CA LEU A 59 7.18 1.09 2.03
C LEU A 59 8.62 1.42 2.40
N VAL A 60 9.59 0.90 1.66
CA VAL A 60 11.01 1.14 1.91
C VAL A 60 11.62 1.80 0.68
N ALA A 61 12.34 2.90 0.86
CA ALA A 61 13.11 3.56 -0.19
C ALA A 61 14.60 3.50 0.13
N LYS A 62 15.42 3.16 -0.86
CA LYS A 62 16.87 3.34 -0.83
C LYS A 62 17.25 4.40 -1.87
N VAL A 63 17.81 5.51 -1.42
CA VAL A 63 18.23 6.62 -2.30
C VAL A 63 19.42 6.17 -3.14
N THR A 64 19.32 6.34 -4.46
CA THR A 64 20.36 5.89 -5.41
C THR A 64 21.08 7.03 -6.12
N THR A 65 20.52 8.24 -6.12
CA THR A 65 21.17 9.42 -6.73
C THR A 65 22.23 10.02 -5.82
N GLU A 66 23.31 10.53 -6.41
CA GLU A 66 24.45 11.18 -5.72
C GLU A 66 24.14 12.61 -5.22
N SER A 67 23.25 13.34 -5.90
CA SER A 67 22.73 14.65 -5.48
C SER A 67 21.60 14.51 -4.45
N PHE A 68 21.59 15.40 -3.45
CA PHE A 68 20.70 15.32 -2.27
C PHE A 68 19.81 16.56 -2.10
N THR A 69 19.37 17.22 -3.17
CA THR A 69 18.56 18.47 -3.02
C THR A 69 17.04 18.25 -3.12
N THR A 70 16.58 17.05 -3.51
CA THR A 70 15.16 16.75 -3.67
C THR A 70 14.65 15.82 -2.58
N THR A 71 13.47 16.14 -2.05
CA THR A 71 12.74 15.31 -1.10
C THR A 71 12.25 14.03 -1.75
N VAL A 72 12.37 12.89 -1.06
CA VAL A 72 11.77 11.64 -1.52
C VAL A 72 10.29 11.61 -1.18
N SER A 73 9.49 11.20 -2.16
CA SER A 73 8.08 10.86 -2.00
C SER A 73 7.90 9.41 -2.45
N MET A 74 7.07 8.67 -1.72
CA MET A 74 6.62 7.34 -2.12
C MET A 74 5.10 7.25 -2.00
N LYS A 75 4.48 6.59 -2.98
CA LYS A 75 3.06 6.24 -2.92
C LYS A 75 2.81 4.83 -3.42
N ALA A 76 1.80 4.21 -2.87
CA ALA A 76 1.25 2.95 -3.31
C ALA A 76 -0.27 3.03 -3.40
N ILE A 77 -0.86 2.16 -4.20
CA ILE A 77 -2.30 2.01 -4.33
C ILE A 77 -2.68 0.56 -4.05
N ILE A 78 -3.84 0.38 -3.42
CA ILE A 78 -4.50 -0.92 -3.35
C ILE A 78 -5.56 -0.97 -4.44
N SER A 79 -5.57 -2.06 -5.20
CA SER A 79 -6.55 -2.34 -6.25
C SER A 79 -6.64 -3.85 -6.47
N SER A 80 -7.69 -4.31 -7.15
CA SER A 80 -7.73 -5.66 -7.71
C SER A 80 -6.65 -5.77 -8.80
N PHE A 81 -5.89 -6.87 -8.80
CA PHE A 81 -4.88 -7.13 -9.82
C PHE A 81 -5.42 -8.16 -10.79
N GLY A 82 -6.01 -7.70 -11.89
CA GLY A 82 -6.43 -8.60 -12.96
C GLY A 82 -7.50 -9.61 -12.55
N LEU A 83 -8.27 -9.31 -11.49
CA LEU A 83 -9.47 -10.07 -11.21
C LEU A 83 -10.43 -9.91 -12.38
N ASP A 84 -10.60 -11.01 -13.09
CA ASP A 84 -11.90 -11.33 -13.64
C ASP A 84 -12.80 -11.65 -12.44
N LEU A 85 -13.67 -10.71 -12.04
CA LEU A 85 -14.58 -10.92 -10.91
C LEU A 85 -15.48 -12.15 -11.10
N GLU A 86 -15.65 -12.62 -12.34
CA GLU A 86 -16.36 -13.87 -12.65
C GLU A 86 -15.57 -15.12 -12.21
N LYS A 87 -14.27 -15.00 -11.92
CA LYS A 87 -13.37 -16.10 -11.50
C LYS A 87 -13.05 -16.10 -10.01
N TYR A 88 -13.69 -15.24 -9.21
CA TYR A 88 -13.58 -15.33 -7.76
C TYR A 88 -14.12 -16.68 -7.27
N SER A 89 -13.23 -17.56 -6.83
CA SER A 89 -13.57 -18.91 -6.37
C SER A 89 -13.70 -19.04 -4.85
N GLY A 90 -13.48 -17.94 -4.12
CA GLY A 90 -13.56 -17.90 -2.66
C GLY A 90 -14.98 -18.10 -2.15
N ALA A 91 -15.10 -18.73 -0.98
CA ALA A 91 -16.38 -18.94 -0.31
C ALA A 91 -16.97 -17.65 0.33
N GLY A 92 -16.20 -16.56 0.37
CA GLY A 92 -16.67 -15.28 0.90
C GLY A 92 -17.21 -14.35 -0.19
N VAL A 93 -17.12 -13.05 0.05
CA VAL A 93 -17.76 -12.03 -0.81
C VAL A 93 -16.71 -11.44 -1.74
N ALA A 94 -16.87 -11.69 -3.04
CA ALA A 94 -16.03 -11.11 -4.09
C ALA A 94 -15.95 -9.57 -3.96
N PRO A 95 -14.78 -8.96 -4.21
CA PRO A 95 -14.65 -7.51 -4.20
C PRO A 95 -15.49 -6.87 -5.30
N ALA A 96 -16.06 -5.70 -5.02
CA ALA A 96 -16.84 -4.92 -5.99
C ALA A 96 -16.28 -3.50 -6.12
N ARG A 97 -16.66 -2.77 -7.17
CA ARG A 97 -16.14 -1.42 -7.42
C ARG A 97 -16.29 -0.45 -6.25
N GLU A 98 -17.42 -0.51 -5.56
CA GLU A 98 -17.73 0.37 -4.42
C GLU A 98 -17.37 -0.25 -3.06
N ASP A 99 -16.70 -1.41 -3.08
CA ASP A 99 -16.35 -2.14 -1.87
C ASP A 99 -15.24 -1.42 -1.09
N LYS A 100 -15.60 -0.79 0.03
CA LYS A 100 -14.69 -0.06 0.92
C LYS A 100 -14.16 -0.90 2.08
N ARG A 101 -14.12 -2.23 1.92
CA ARG A 101 -13.63 -3.14 2.97
C ARG A 101 -12.13 -3.02 3.23
N ILE A 102 -11.35 -2.38 2.36
CA ILE A 102 -9.94 -2.15 2.62
C ILE A 102 -9.75 -0.80 3.30
N GLN A 103 -9.05 -0.77 4.42
CA GLN A 103 -8.62 0.46 5.06
C GLN A 103 -7.11 0.46 5.27
N ILE A 104 -6.49 1.62 5.17
CA ILE A 104 -5.06 1.83 5.43
C ILE A 104 -4.90 2.75 6.62
N ALA A 105 -4.24 2.24 7.64
CA ALA A 105 -3.80 3.00 8.80
C ALA A 105 -2.35 3.44 8.61
N GLN A 106 -2.10 4.74 8.74
CA GLN A 106 -0.75 5.31 8.75
C GLN A 106 -0.57 6.18 9.99
N SER A 107 0.68 6.35 10.42
CA SER A 107 1.03 7.28 11.49
C SER A 107 2.02 8.31 10.99
N PHE A 108 1.66 9.58 11.10
CA PHE A 108 2.53 10.71 10.81
C PHE A 108 2.78 11.53 12.08
N LYS A 109 3.77 12.43 12.03
CA LYS A 109 4.01 13.39 13.11
C LYS A 109 2.81 14.33 13.33
N SER A 110 2.07 14.64 12.27
CA SER A 110 0.83 15.45 12.31
C SER A 110 -0.38 14.69 12.88
N GLY A 111 -0.26 13.38 13.08
CA GLY A 111 -1.34 12.54 13.59
C GLY A 111 -1.52 11.25 12.78
N PRO A 112 -2.34 10.33 13.32
CA PRO A 112 -2.72 9.12 12.59
C PRO A 112 -3.67 9.45 11.43
N SER A 113 -3.63 8.61 10.39
CA SER A 113 -4.54 8.68 9.24
C SER A 113 -5.17 7.32 8.99
N CYS A 114 -6.47 7.29 8.73
CA CYS A 114 -7.20 6.11 8.32
C CYS A 114 -7.97 6.40 7.04
N GLN A 115 -7.60 5.69 5.97
CA GLN A 115 -8.19 5.91 4.65
C GLN A 115 -8.84 4.62 4.16
N ALA A 116 -10.11 4.70 3.76
CA ALA A 116 -10.78 3.59 3.09
C ALA A 116 -10.42 3.58 1.60
N PHE A 117 -10.20 2.39 1.06
CA PHE A 117 -9.90 2.13 -0.34
C PHE A 117 -10.98 1.23 -0.93
N SER A 118 -11.37 1.53 -2.16
CA SER A 118 -12.14 0.59 -2.97
C SER A 118 -11.28 -0.64 -3.29
N SER A 119 -11.85 -1.84 -3.15
CA SER A 119 -11.18 -3.09 -3.51
C SER A 119 -10.82 -3.18 -4.99
N GLU A 120 -11.56 -2.52 -5.89
CA GLU A 120 -11.18 -2.45 -7.32
C GLU A 120 -10.38 -1.20 -7.68
N ASN A 121 -10.58 -0.10 -6.95
CA ASN A 121 -9.98 1.22 -7.21
C ASN A 121 -9.72 1.48 -8.71
N SER A 122 -10.76 1.26 -9.51
CA SER A 122 -10.67 1.21 -10.98
C SER A 122 -10.35 2.57 -11.60
N VAL A 123 -10.47 3.66 -10.83
CA VAL A 123 -10.31 5.04 -11.30
C VAL A 123 -9.37 5.81 -10.37
N GLY A 124 -8.06 5.65 -10.59
CA GLY A 124 -6.99 6.42 -9.95
C GLY A 124 -6.96 7.92 -10.30
N TYR A 125 -8.11 8.55 -10.49
CA TYR A 125 -8.27 9.95 -10.90
C TYR A 125 -9.32 10.72 -10.09
N GLY A 126 -10.11 10.05 -9.23
CA GLY A 126 -11.21 10.68 -8.50
C GLY A 126 -10.80 11.19 -7.11
N GLU A 127 -10.51 10.29 -6.16
CA GLU A 127 -10.41 10.74 -4.76
C GLU A 127 -9.62 9.85 -3.79
N ALA A 128 -8.69 9.02 -4.26
CA ALA A 128 -7.56 8.64 -3.42
C ALA A 128 -6.34 8.38 -4.31
N GLY A 129 -5.46 9.37 -4.43
CA GLY A 129 -4.21 9.31 -5.19
C GLY A 129 -3.15 8.41 -4.52
N GLY A 130 -3.55 7.20 -4.12
CA GLY A 130 -2.80 6.27 -3.28
C GLY A 130 -2.66 6.71 -1.84
N PHE A 131 -2.03 5.87 -1.04
CA PHE A 131 -1.47 6.23 0.26
C PHE A 131 0.05 6.30 0.15
N GLY A 132 0.70 6.99 1.06
CA GLY A 132 2.15 7.16 0.95
C GLY A 132 2.75 8.03 2.01
N VAL A 133 3.93 8.56 1.71
CA VAL A 133 4.71 9.44 2.56
C VAL A 133 5.57 10.35 1.69
N LYS A 134 5.77 11.58 2.15
CA LYS A 134 6.78 12.49 1.63
C LYS A 134 7.68 12.87 2.80
N TRP A 135 8.98 12.66 2.65
CA TRP A 135 9.95 13.14 3.63
C TRP A 135 10.19 14.63 3.41
N ALA A 136 10.17 15.42 4.48
CA ALA A 136 10.32 16.87 4.38
C ALA A 136 11.74 17.27 3.97
N ASP A 137 12.73 16.50 4.41
CA ASP A 137 14.14 16.77 4.16
C ASP A 137 14.67 15.86 3.05
N PRO A 138 15.50 16.39 2.13
CA PRO A 138 16.28 15.58 1.22
C PRO A 138 17.21 14.60 1.96
N GLN A 139 17.61 13.54 1.26
CA GLN A 139 18.25 12.39 1.88
C GLN A 139 19.57 12.05 1.17
N PRO A 140 20.65 11.75 1.91
CA PRO A 140 21.93 11.39 1.30
C PRO A 140 21.86 10.11 0.46
N PRO A 141 22.76 9.95 -0.54
CA PRO A 141 22.88 8.73 -1.31
C PRO A 141 23.12 7.51 -0.41
N GLY A 142 22.47 6.37 -0.71
CA GLY A 142 22.58 5.14 0.06
C GLY A 142 21.71 5.10 1.33
N THR A 143 21.06 6.20 1.71
CA THR A 143 20.12 6.23 2.84
C THR A 143 18.93 5.32 2.57
N THR A 144 18.58 4.49 3.56
CA THR A 144 17.37 3.68 3.56
C THR A 144 16.33 4.30 4.48
N MET A 145 15.15 4.57 3.95
CA MET A 145 14.00 5.08 4.69
C MET A 145 12.86 4.08 4.64
N SER A 146 12.05 4.05 5.70
CA SER A 146 10.86 3.22 5.74
C SER A 146 9.64 3.97 6.29
N HIS A 147 8.49 3.64 5.75
CA HIS A 147 7.19 4.07 6.24
C HIS A 147 6.29 2.87 6.48
N HIS A 148 5.88 2.72 7.73
CA HIS A 148 5.10 1.58 8.18
C HIS A 148 3.61 1.91 8.17
N PHE A 149 2.79 0.94 7.80
CA PHE A 149 1.34 1.06 7.69
C PHE A 149 0.67 -0.26 8.10
N PHE A 150 -0.62 -0.21 8.39
CA PHE A 150 -1.45 -1.41 8.45
C PHE A 150 -2.48 -1.39 7.33
N ILE A 151 -2.71 -2.53 6.72
CA ILE A 151 -3.87 -2.81 5.89
C ILE A 151 -4.89 -3.52 6.78
N ILE A 152 -6.12 -3.02 6.81
CA ILE A 152 -7.23 -3.67 7.48
C ILE A 152 -8.19 -4.17 6.41
N VAL A 153 -8.48 -5.47 6.44
CA VAL A 153 -9.42 -6.12 5.54
C VAL A 153 -10.69 -6.40 6.32
N LYS A 154 -11.71 -5.58 6.09
CA LYS A 154 -13.02 -5.70 6.75
C LYS A 154 -13.75 -6.95 6.33
N ASN A 155 -14.44 -7.58 7.27
CA ASN A 155 -15.25 -8.78 7.01
C ASN A 155 -14.44 -9.89 6.32
N TYR A 156 -13.14 -9.98 6.61
CA TYR A 156 -12.27 -11.05 6.14
C TYR A 156 -12.76 -12.42 6.64
N ARG A 157 -13.29 -12.47 7.87
CA ARG A 157 -13.93 -13.63 8.46
C ARG A 157 -15.45 -13.50 8.42
N SER A 158 -16.10 -14.61 8.09
CA SER A 158 -17.56 -14.76 8.05
C SER A 158 -17.96 -16.19 8.38
N PRO A 159 -19.26 -16.52 8.57
CA PRO A 159 -19.69 -17.91 8.71
C PRO A 159 -19.27 -18.82 7.54
N ALA A 160 -19.15 -18.27 6.31
CA ALA A 160 -18.69 -19.01 5.14
C ALA A 160 -17.16 -19.13 5.06
N THR A 161 -16.44 -18.20 5.70
CA THR A 161 -14.98 -18.13 5.75
C THR A 161 -14.49 -17.94 7.18
N PRO A 162 -14.70 -18.90 8.10
CA PRO A 162 -14.40 -18.71 9.53
C PRO A 162 -12.90 -18.54 9.79
N ALA A 163 -12.05 -19.16 8.96
CA ALA A 163 -10.60 -18.98 9.02
C ALA A 163 -10.12 -17.69 8.35
N GLY A 164 -10.96 -17.03 7.55
CA GLY A 164 -10.60 -15.92 6.70
C GLY A 164 -10.74 -16.22 5.21
N ASP A 165 -11.09 -15.19 4.44
CA ASP A 165 -11.26 -15.27 2.99
C ASP A 165 -9.93 -15.11 2.25
N GLN A 166 -9.16 -16.18 2.16
CA GLN A 166 -7.82 -16.14 1.57
C GLN A 166 -7.85 -15.72 0.09
N GLU A 167 -8.91 -16.07 -0.63
CA GLU A 167 -9.05 -15.66 -2.03
C GLU A 167 -9.19 -14.14 -2.15
N LEU A 168 -9.83 -13.45 -1.20
CA LEU A 168 -9.85 -11.99 -1.16
C LEU A 168 -8.43 -11.39 -1.06
N LEU A 169 -7.52 -12.04 -0.32
CA LEU A 169 -6.13 -11.57 -0.20
C LEU A 169 -5.29 -11.85 -1.45
N ASN A 170 -5.64 -12.89 -2.22
CA ASN A 170 -5.01 -13.18 -3.52
C ASN A 170 -5.54 -12.25 -4.61
N ALA A 171 -6.81 -11.87 -4.50
CA ALA A 171 -7.56 -11.05 -5.44
C ALA A 171 -7.13 -9.57 -5.44
N ILE A 172 -6.81 -9.06 -4.25
CA ILE A 172 -6.41 -7.67 -4.04
C ILE A 172 -4.91 -7.60 -3.88
N GLY A 173 -4.30 -6.56 -4.44
CA GLY A 173 -2.88 -6.32 -4.26
C GLY A 173 -2.55 -4.86 -4.03
N ILE A 174 -1.27 -4.64 -3.76
CA ILE A 174 -0.63 -3.36 -3.61
C ILE A 174 0.44 -3.18 -4.70
N ARG A 175 0.49 -2.00 -5.31
CA ARG A 175 1.58 -1.60 -6.22
C ARG A 175 2.03 -0.17 -5.96
N PRO A 176 3.29 0.14 -6.27
CA PRO A 176 3.76 1.52 -6.36
C PRO A 176 2.99 2.32 -7.42
N ILE A 177 2.89 3.63 -7.18
CA ILE A 177 2.40 4.62 -8.14
C ILE A 177 3.36 5.80 -8.20
N SER A 178 3.28 6.59 -9.27
CA SER A 178 4.04 7.82 -9.39
C SER A 178 3.75 8.76 -8.21
N SER A 179 4.76 9.48 -7.75
CA SER A 179 4.62 10.36 -6.59
C SER A 179 5.57 11.54 -6.64
N GLY A 180 5.24 12.63 -5.94
CA GLY A 180 5.99 13.88 -6.01
C GLY A 180 5.05 15.07 -6.00
N ASP A 181 5.59 16.26 -6.22
CA ASP A 181 4.79 17.47 -6.37
C ASP A 181 4.21 17.52 -7.78
N THR A 182 2.89 17.42 -7.90
CA THR A 182 2.24 17.45 -9.22
C THR A 182 2.18 18.85 -9.82
N SER A 183 2.46 19.90 -9.04
CA SER A 183 2.59 21.26 -9.57
C SER A 183 3.91 21.48 -10.32
N ASP A 184 4.93 20.66 -10.04
CA ASP A 184 6.18 20.58 -10.80
C ASP A 184 6.38 19.18 -11.36
N ALA A 185 6.02 18.99 -12.63
CA ALA A 185 6.11 17.71 -13.31
C ALA A 185 7.53 17.10 -13.28
N ALA A 186 8.59 17.92 -13.23
CA ALA A 186 9.96 17.44 -13.18
C ALA A 186 10.31 16.78 -11.85
N SER A 187 9.59 17.14 -10.78
CA SER A 187 9.77 16.58 -9.44
C SER A 187 9.06 15.22 -9.24
N VAL A 188 8.19 14.82 -10.17
CA VAL A 188 7.39 13.59 -10.07
C VAL A 188 8.27 12.37 -10.37
N PHE A 189 8.42 11.51 -9.37
CA PHE A 189 9.03 10.19 -9.50
C PHE A 189 8.11 9.25 -10.27
N LYS A 190 8.64 8.66 -11.33
CA LYS A 190 8.01 7.68 -12.21
C LYS A 190 8.84 6.40 -12.19
N GLU A 191 8.19 5.26 -12.41
CA GLU A 191 8.89 3.98 -12.50
C GLU A 191 9.79 3.94 -13.75
N VAL A 192 11.01 3.44 -13.59
CA VAL A 192 12.01 3.32 -14.67
C VAL A 192 11.82 2.01 -15.41
N GLY A 193 11.80 2.06 -16.74
CA GLY A 193 11.76 0.87 -17.61
C GLY A 193 10.36 0.40 -17.99
N GLU A 194 9.31 1.05 -17.48
CA GLU A 194 7.93 0.83 -17.91
C GLU A 194 7.51 1.90 -18.94
N PRO A 195 6.64 1.58 -19.91
CA PRO A 195 6.16 2.56 -20.87
C PRO A 195 5.54 3.76 -20.15
N THR A 196 5.96 4.95 -20.54
CA THR A 196 5.67 6.28 -19.96
C THR A 196 4.19 6.68 -19.84
N GLN A 197 3.24 5.77 -20.05
CA GLN A 197 1.80 5.99 -19.84
C GLN A 197 1.28 5.57 -18.45
N GLY A 198 2.06 4.84 -17.66
CA GLY A 198 1.60 4.28 -16.39
C GLY A 198 1.78 5.21 -15.19
N LYS A 199 0.68 5.73 -14.61
CA LYS A 199 0.69 6.32 -13.26
C LYS A 199 0.99 5.31 -12.15
N ARG A 200 1.07 4.01 -12.47
CA ARG A 200 1.13 2.87 -11.55
C ARG A 200 1.97 1.75 -12.14
N SER A 201 2.59 0.95 -11.29
CA SER A 201 3.36 -0.20 -11.74
C SER A 201 2.47 -1.27 -12.39
N TYR A 202 3.00 -1.93 -13.41
CA TYR A 202 2.41 -3.15 -13.94
C TYR A 202 2.56 -4.32 -12.96
N ARG A 203 3.50 -4.25 -12.00
CA ARG A 203 3.77 -5.36 -11.07
C ARG A 203 3.42 -4.96 -9.64
N GLY A 204 2.97 -5.93 -8.86
CA GLY A 204 2.54 -5.71 -7.48
C GLY A 204 2.70 -6.94 -6.62
N LEU A 205 2.23 -6.81 -5.38
CA LEU A 205 2.13 -7.89 -4.41
C LEU A 205 0.65 -8.07 -4.06
N THR A 206 0.13 -9.28 -4.11
CA THR A 206 -1.17 -9.59 -3.50
C THR A 206 -1.08 -9.35 -2.00
N LEU A 207 -2.22 -9.15 -1.32
CA LEU A 207 -2.24 -9.02 0.14
C LEU A 207 -1.81 -10.31 0.85
N SER A 208 -1.83 -11.44 0.14
CA SER A 208 -1.24 -12.72 0.57
C SER A 208 0.28 -12.83 0.35
N GLY A 209 0.92 -11.81 -0.24
CA GLY A 209 2.37 -11.74 -0.42
C GLY A 209 2.90 -12.34 -1.73
N MET A 210 2.03 -12.75 -2.66
CA MET A 210 2.45 -13.27 -3.96
C MET A 210 2.78 -12.13 -4.93
N VAL A 211 3.88 -12.27 -5.67
CA VAL A 211 4.18 -11.36 -6.78
C VAL A 211 3.17 -11.60 -7.90
N THR A 212 2.56 -10.52 -8.37
CA THR A 212 1.58 -10.57 -9.46
C THR A 212 1.87 -9.48 -10.49
N ASN A 213 1.41 -9.72 -11.71
CA ASN A 213 1.41 -8.76 -12.79
C ASN A 213 -0.05 -8.28 -12.96
N GLY A 214 -0.23 -6.97 -13.03
CA GLY A 214 -1.48 -6.35 -13.40
C GLY A 214 -1.79 -6.57 -14.88
N PRO A 215 -3.00 -6.20 -15.32
CA PRO A 215 -3.34 -6.12 -16.73
C PRO A 215 -2.68 -4.92 -17.43
#